data_AF-A0A9D6YBL3-F1
#
_entry.id   AF-A0A9D6YBL3-F1
#
_cell.length_a   1.000
_cell.length_b   1.000
_cell.length_c   1.000
_cell.angle_alpha   90.00
_cell.angle_beta   90.00
_cell.angle_gamma   90.00
#
_symmetry.space_group_name_H-M   'P 1'
#
loop_
_entity.id
_entity.type
_entity.pdbx_description
1 polymer ?
#
loop_
_entity_poly.entity_id
_entity_poly.type
_entity_poly.pdbx_seq_one_letter_code
_entity_poly.pdbx_strand_id
1 'polypeptide(L)' 'METQIKASLNALLAAIKAADGQIIADEMARLDDFVARGRAGLHPQLVHFLENRSYAKALMFLGGETDIPVGVCGGREGKR' A
#
# COMPACT_ATOMS: atom_id res chain seq x y z
N MET A 1 10.47 -8.68 5.70
CA MET A 1 10.07 -7.32 5.28
C MET A 1 8.62 -7.27 4.82
N GLU A 2 8.17 -8.19 3.96
CA GLU A 2 6.77 -8.24 3.49
C GLU A 2 5.73 -8.32 4.61
N THR A 3 5.99 -9.06 5.70
CA THR A 3 5.14 -9.07 6.90
C THR A 3 4.99 -7.68 7.53
N GLN A 4 6.06 -6.89 7.57
CA GLN A 4 6.05 -5.53 8.13
C GLN A 4 5.30 -4.58 7.20
N ILE A 5 5.50 -4.70 5.88
CA ILE A 5 4.74 -3.97 4.87
C ILE A 5 3.24 -4.28 5.01
N LYS A 6 2.87 -5.56 5.15
CA LYS A 6 1.47 -5.97 5.37
C LYS A 6 0.87 -5.35 6.62
N ALA A 7 1.62 -5.33 7.73
CA ALA A 7 1.19 -4.71 8.97
C ALA A 7 0.96 -3.19 8.81
N SER A 8 1.92 -2.50 8.17
CA SER A 8 1.79 -1.06 7.87
C SER A 8 0.62 -0.75 6.93
N LEU A 9 0.37 -1.57 5.91
CA LEU A 9 -0.80 -1.41 5.04
C LEU A 9 -2.13 -1.56 5.80
N ASN A 10 -2.23 -2.54 6.70
CA ASN A 10 -3.42 -2.69 7.54
C ASN A 10 -3.61 -1.48 8.46
N ALA A 11 -2.55 -1.00 9.11
CA ALA A 11 -2.59 0.18 9.97
C ALA A 11 -2.99 1.44 9.20
N LEU A 12 -2.41 1.65 8.02
CA LEU A 12 -2.73 2.77 7.14
C LEU A 12 -4.20 2.76 6.71
N LEU A 13 -4.73 1.63 6.25
CA LEU A 13 -6.13 1.52 5.82
C LEU A 13 -7.11 1.71 7.00
N ALA A 14 -6.76 1.22 8.18
CA ALA A 14 -7.54 1.46 9.39
C ALA A 14 -7.54 2.95 9.78
N ALA A 15 -6.39 3.62 9.72
CA ALA A 15 -6.25 5.05 9.98
C ALA A 15 -7.00 5.92 8.97
N ILE A 16 -6.97 5.57 7.68
CA ILE A 16 -7.79 6.23 6.65
C ILE A 16 -9.28 6.14 6.99
N LYS A 17 -9.75 4.95 7.41
CA LYS A 17 -11.15 4.76 7.82
C LYS A 17 -11.51 5.56 9.07
N ALA A 18 -10.56 5.75 9.98
CA ALA A 18 -10.74 6.54 11.20
C ALA A 18 -10.48 8.05 11.01
N ALA A 19 -10.04 8.48 9.82
CA ALA A 19 -9.56 9.84 9.55
C ALA A 19 -8.43 10.31 10.48
N ASP A 20 -7.57 9.39 10.92
CA ASP A 20 -6.40 9.71 11.76
C ASP A 20 -5.23 10.18 10.89
N GLY A 21 -5.13 11.50 10.71
CA GLY A 21 -4.12 12.12 9.85
C GLY A 21 -2.68 11.85 10.27
N GLN A 22 -2.40 11.68 11.56
CA GLN A 22 -1.03 11.46 12.04
C GLN A 22 -0.57 10.05 11.68
N ILE A 23 -1.39 9.04 11.98
CA ILE A 23 -1.06 7.64 11.64
C ILE A 23 -0.97 7.44 10.12
N ILE A 24 -1.82 8.13 9.34
CA ILE A 24 -1.74 8.10 7.88
C ILE A 24 -0.36 8.61 7.42
N ALA A 25 0.10 9.75 7.93
CA ALA A 25 1.40 10.30 7.55
C ALA A 25 2.56 9.37 7.94
N ASP A 26 2.52 8.83 9.16
CA ASP A 26 3.57 7.97 9.71
C ASP A 26 3.69 6.65 8.94
N GLU A 27 2.56 6.00 8.64
CA GLU A 27 2.57 4.72 7.90
C GLU A 27 2.91 4.91 6.41
N MET A 28 2.53 6.04 5.79
CA MET A 28 3.01 6.37 4.44
C MET A 28 4.54 6.52 4.40
N ALA A 29 5.12 7.29 5.33
CA ALA A 29 6.57 7.47 5.40
C ALA A 29 7.30 6.14 5.67
N ARG A 30 6.73 5.29 6.52
CA ARG A 30 7.27 3.95 6.81
C ARG A 30 7.22 3.04 5.59
N LEU A 31 6.14 3.06 4.80
CA LEU A 31 6.04 2.28 3.57
C LEU A 31 7.06 2.76 2.52
N ASP A 32 7.25 4.07 2.39
CA ASP A 32 8.27 4.65 1.51
C ASP A 32 9.69 4.19 1.90
N ASP A 33 10.03 4.15 3.21
CA ASP A 33 11.30 3.61 3.72
C ASP A 33 11.49 2.13 3.37
N PHE A 34 10.45 1.31 3.55
CA PHE A 34 10.52 -0.11 3.20
C PHE A 34 10.78 -0.34 1.71
N VAL A 35 10.16 0.45 0.83
CA VAL A 35 10.42 0.37 -0.61
C VAL A 35 11.85 0.79 -0.92
N ALA A 36 12.31 1.91 -0.37
CA ALA A 36 13.65 2.43 -0.62
C ALA A 36 14.75 1.43 -0.21
N ARG A 37 14.57 0.76 0.94
CA ARG A 37 15.54 -0.22 1.48
C ARG A 37 15.40 -1.61 0.87
N GLY A 38 14.18 -1.99 0.50
CA GLY A 38 13.82 -3.35 0.11
C GLY A 38 13.78 -3.62 -1.38
N ARG A 39 13.93 -2.60 -2.25
CA ARG A 39 13.61 -2.69 -3.68
C ARG A 39 14.25 -3.89 -4.41
N ALA A 40 15.49 -4.25 -4.05
CA ALA A 40 16.20 -5.37 -4.67
C ALA A 40 15.67 -6.76 -4.26
N GLY A 41 14.96 -6.88 -3.13
CA GLY A 41 14.45 -8.14 -2.59
C GLY A 41 12.92 -8.22 -2.51
N LEU A 42 12.20 -7.16 -2.89
CA LEU A 42 10.74 -7.15 -2.94
C LEU A 42 10.24 -7.58 -4.32
N HIS A 43 9.07 -8.22 -4.36
CA HIS A 43 8.45 -8.59 -5.62
C HIS A 43 8.16 -7.33 -6.47
N PRO A 44 8.48 -7.30 -7.78
CA PRO A 44 8.30 -6.11 -8.62
C PRO A 44 6.86 -5.56 -8.63
N GLN A 45 5.86 -6.45 -8.58
CA GLN A 45 4.45 -6.05 -8.52
C GLN A 45 4.09 -5.37 -7.20
N LEU A 46 4.67 -5.82 -6.08
CA LEU A 46 4.48 -5.19 -4.77
C LEU A 46 5.10 -3.80 -4.76
N VAL A 47 6.33 -3.65 -5.27
CA VAL A 47 7.01 -2.36 -5.44
C VAL A 47 6.15 -1.41 -6.28
N HIS A 48 5.65 -1.90 -7.42
CA HIS A 48 4.77 -1.12 -8.30
C HIS A 48 3.52 -0.61 -7.56
N PHE A 49 2.84 -1.46 -6.79
CA PHE A 49 1.66 -1.00 -6.05
C PHE A 49 1.99 0.03 -4.97
N LEU A 50 3.08 -0.16 -4.24
CA LEU A 50 3.49 0.76 -3.16
C LEU A 50 3.90 2.13 -3.73
N GLU A 51 4.70 2.17 -4.80
CA GLU A 51 5.12 3.41 -5.46
C GLU A 51 3.94 4.21 -6.04
N ASN A 52 2.89 3.51 -6.49
CA ASN A 52 1.66 4.12 -7.00
C ASN A 52 0.58 4.33 -5.92
N ARG A 53 0.93 4.18 -4.63
CA ARG A 53 -0.01 4.30 -3.49
C ARG A 53 -1.28 3.46 -3.64
N SER A 54 -1.18 2.33 -4.34
CA SER A 54 -2.24 1.35 -4.54
C SER A 54 -2.30 0.39 -3.35
N TYR A 55 -2.48 0.94 -2.13
CA TYR A 55 -2.33 0.21 -0.86
C TYR A 55 -3.26 -1.00 -0.72
N ALA A 56 -4.50 -0.88 -1.19
CA ALA A 56 -5.45 -2.00 -1.20
C ALA A 56 -4.94 -3.18 -2.07
N LYS A 57 -4.38 -2.89 -3.25
CA LYS A 57 -3.81 -3.91 -4.15
C LYS A 57 -2.54 -4.53 -3.58
N ALA A 58 -1.70 -3.72 -2.94
CA ALA A 58 -0.52 -4.22 -2.23
C ALA A 58 -0.93 -5.20 -1.12
N LEU A 59 -2.00 -4.89 -0.38
CA LEU A 59 -2.51 -5.77 0.67
C LEU A 59 -3.09 -7.07 0.10
N MET A 60 -3.87 -6.99 -1.00
CA MET A 60 -4.40 -8.15 -1.72
C MET A 60 -3.27 -9.07 -2.22
N PHE A 61 -2.24 -8.48 -2.84
CA PHE A 61 -1.05 -9.20 -3.29
C PHE A 61 -0.36 -9.96 -2.14
N LEU A 62 -0.14 -9.29 -1.01
CA LEU A 62 0.42 -9.91 0.20
C LEU A 62 -0.56 -10.87 0.91
N GLY A 63 -1.81 -10.92 0.48
CA GLY A 63 -2.82 -11.90 0.85
C GLY A 63 -2.76 -13.19 0.02
N GLY A 64 -2.01 -13.19 -1.09
CA GLY A 64 -1.95 -14.29 -2.05
C GLY A 64 -3.06 -14.25 -3.10
N GLU A 65 -3.78 -13.14 -3.21
CA GLU A 65 -4.80 -12.96 -4.25
C GLU A 65 -4.13 -12.84 -5.63
N THR A 66 -4.56 -13.67 -6.57
CA THR A 66 -3.99 -13.73 -7.93
C THR A 66 -4.78 -12.89 -8.93
N ASP A 67 -6.05 -12.60 -8.66
CA ASP A 67 -6.94 -11.79 -9.49
C ASP A 67 -7.10 -10.38 -8.91
N ILE A 68 -6.00 -9.62 -8.90
CA ILE A 68 -6.02 -8.24 -8.39
C ILE A 68 -6.58 -7.31 -9.48
N PRO A 69 -7.71 -6.63 -9.25
CA PRO A 69 -8.37 -5.86 -10.29
C PRO A 69 -7.49 -4.72 -10.83
N VAL A 70 -7.37 -4.66 -12.15
CA VAL A 70 -6.78 -3.53 -12.88
C VAL A 70 -7.81 -2.39 -13.00
N GLY A 71 -7.40 -1.14 -12.77
CA GLY A 71 -8.26 0.04 -13.05
C GLY A 71 -8.80 0.86 -11.87
N VAL A 72 -8.60 0.48 -10.60
CA VAL A 72 -8.94 1.35 -9.44
C VAL A 72 -7.70 1.62 -8.61
N CYS A 73 -7.06 2.78 -8.82
CA CYS A 73 -5.96 3.30 -8.00
C CYS A 73 -6.51 4.42 -7.13
N GLY A 74 -6.34 4.30 -5.81
CA GLY A 74 -6.53 5.33 -4.78
C GLY A 74 -7.36 6.56 -5.17
N GLY A 75 -8.69 6.46 -5.04
CA GLY A 75 -9.58 7.59 -4.78
C GLY A 75 -9.33 8.88 -5.58
N ARG A 76 -9.58 8.85 -6.88
CA ARG A 76 -10.16 9.98 -7.64
C ARG A 76 -11.02 9.41 -8.75
N GLU A 77 -12.30 9.21 -8.45
CA GLU A 77 -13.33 9.24 -9.49
C GLU A 77 -13.23 10.64 -10.13
N GLY A 78 -12.71 10.69 -11.36
CA GLY A 78 -12.71 11.91 -12.14
C GLY A 78 -14.16 12.34 -12.32
N LYS A 79 -14.55 13.45 -11.68
CA LYS A 79 -15.79 14.16 -11.96
C LYS A 79 -15.95 14.26 -13.48
N ARG A 80 -17.07 13.76 -14.00
CA ARG A 80 -17.67 14.31 -15.20
C ARG A 80 -18.48 15.55 -14.83
#